data_AF-A0A9W6QUH7-F1
#
_entry.id   AF-A0A9W6QUH7-F1
#
_cell.length_a   1.000
_cell.length_b   1.000
_cell.length_c   1.000
_cell.angle_alpha   90.00
_cell.angle_beta   90.00
_cell.angle_gamma   90.00
#
_symmetry.space_group_name_H-M   'P 1'
#
loop_
_entity.id
_entity.type
_entity.pdbx_description
1 polymer ?
#
loop_
_entity_poly.entity_id
_entity_poly.type
_entity_poly.pdbx_seq_one_letter_code
_entity_poly.pdbx_strand_id
1 'polypeptide(L)' 'MSKRSALFLVGFGVWSWLIWPNFLRNIWSDPRSFDGGPTGFFVVHALLTAASLLFGTMIGVIGWRAWRRG' A
#
# COMPACT_ATOMS: atom_id res chain seq x y z
N MET A 1 15.38 15.32 -10.46
CA MET A 1 15.17 14.51 -9.23
C MET A 1 16.51 13.93 -8.81
N SER A 2 16.88 13.98 -7.53
CA SER A 2 18.18 13.45 -7.07
C SER A 2 18.15 11.91 -6.94
N LYS A 3 19.31 11.24 -7.00
CA LYS A 3 19.43 9.79 -6.73
C LYS A 3 18.89 9.42 -5.34
N ARG A 4 19.09 10.28 -4.34
CA ARG A 4 18.57 10.10 -2.97
C ARG A 4 17.03 10.13 -2.95
N SER A 5 16.44 11.11 -3.63
CA SER A 5 14.98 11.19 -3.76
C SER A 5 14.40 9.98 -4.53
N ALA A 6 15.11 9.47 -5.54
CA ALA A 6 14.71 8.25 -6.27
C ALA A 6 14.67 7.02 -5.37
N LEU A 7 15.74 6.82 -4.59
CA LEU A 7 15.81 5.71 -3.65
C LEU A 7 14.71 5.82 -2.58
N PHE A 8 14.42 7.04 -2.10
CA PHE A 8 13.34 7.28 -1.15
C PHE A 8 11.98 6.85 -1.71
N LEU A 9 11.64 7.22 -2.96
CA LEU A 9 10.35 6.82 -3.57
C LEU A 9 10.26 5.30 -3.77
N VAL A 10 11.35 4.64 -4.15
CA VAL A 10 11.39 3.17 -4.24
C VAL A 10 11.18 2.56 -2.85
N GLY A 11 11.90 3.03 -1.83
CA GLY A 11 11.77 2.59 -0.45
C GLY A 11 10.36 2.78 0.09
N PHE A 12 9.71 3.90 -0.23
CA PHE A 12 8.31 4.16 0.15
C PHE A 12 7.34 3.17 -0.50
N GLY A 13 7.56 2.82 -1.78
CA GLY A 13 6.77 1.80 -2.46
C GLY A 13 6.91 0.42 -1.80
N VAL A 14 8.15 0.02 -1.49
CA VAL A 14 8.42 -1.24 -0.77
C VAL A 14 7.78 -1.23 0.61
N TRP A 15 7.97 -0.16 1.38
CA TRP A 15 7.37 0.00 2.71
C TRP A 15 5.84 -0.12 2.67
N SER A 16 5.20 0.51 1.67
CA SER A 16 3.76 0.41 1.46
C SER A 16 3.31 -1.04 1.26
N TRP A 17 4.05 -1.83 0.46
CA TRP A 17 3.77 -3.25 0.25
C TRP A 17 4.05 -4.13 1.47
N LEU A 18 4.85 -3.67 2.43
CA LEU A 18 5.00 -4.35 3.71
C LEU A 18 3.85 -4.03 4.66
N ILE A 19 3.42 -2.78 4.76
CA ILE A 19 2.42 -2.37 5.76
C ILE A 19 1.00 -2.80 5.39
N TRP A 20 0.56 -2.49 4.17
CA TRP A 20 -0.85 -2.60 3.82
C TRP A 20 -1.39 -4.04 3.77
N PRO A 21 -0.66 -5.04 3.23
CA PRO A 21 -1.12 -6.43 3.29
C PRO A 21 -1.15 -6.98 4.73
N ASN A 22 -0.20 -6.59 5.58
CA ASN A 22 -0.21 -6.95 7.00
C ASN A 22 -1.41 -6.30 7.71
N PHE A 23 -1.69 -5.03 7.43
CA PHE A 23 -2.85 -4.31 7.94
C PHE A 23 -4.16 -5.00 7.52
N LEU A 24 -4.33 -5.34 6.25
CA LEU A 24 -5.55 -6.01 5.78
C LEU A 24 -5.73 -7.39 6.40
N ARG A 25 -4.65 -8.14 6.65
CA ARG A 25 -4.71 -9.42 7.38
C ARG A 25 -5.20 -9.25 8.82
N ASN A 26 -4.77 -8.18 9.49
CA ASN A 26 -5.25 -7.86 10.85
C ASN A 26 -6.73 -7.45 10.82
N ILE A 27 -7.13 -6.62 9.86
CA ILE A 27 -8.55 -6.23 9.69
C ILE A 27 -9.41 -7.46 9.38
N TRP A 28 -8.98 -8.35 8.49
CA TRP A 28 -9.71 -9.59 8.20
C TRP A 28 -9.98 -10.42 9.47
N SER A 29 -9.05 -10.40 10.43
CA SER A 29 -9.17 -11.14 11.69
C SER A 29 -9.95 -10.39 12.78
N ASP A 30 -10.35 -9.13 12.54
CA ASP A 30 -11.10 -8.32 13.49
C ASP A 30 -12.57 -8.82 13.57
N PRO A 31 -13.16 -8.99 14.77
CA PRO A 31 -14.53 -9.45 14.94
C PRO A 31 -15.59 -8.59 14.22
N ARG A 32 -15.29 -7.32 13.92
CA ARG A 32 -16.21 -6.40 13.23
C ARG A 32 -16.23 -6.60 11.73
N SER A 33 -15.32 -7.39 11.16
CA SER A 33 -15.17 -7.50 9.70
C SER A 33 -16.26 -8.32 9.03
N PHE A 34 -16.83 -9.29 9.75
CA PHE A 34 -17.81 -10.21 9.21
C PHE A 34 -19.00 -10.40 10.14
N ASP A 35 -20.20 -10.25 9.58
CA ASP A 35 -21.48 -10.56 10.24
C ASP A 35 -22.48 -10.99 9.16
N GLY A 36 -22.61 -12.30 8.93
CA GLY A 36 -23.36 -12.87 7.79
C GLY A 36 -22.77 -12.56 6.40
N GLY A 37 -21.70 -11.76 6.35
CA GLY A 37 -21.02 -11.27 5.15
C GLY A 37 -20.03 -10.15 5.51
N PRO A 38 -19.32 -9.57 4.53
CA PRO A 38 -18.42 -8.46 4.77
C PRO A 38 -19.18 -7.23 5.25
N THR A 39 -18.81 -6.71 6.41
CA THR A 39 -19.42 -5.48 6.96
C THR A 39 -18.86 -4.23 6.29
N GLY A 40 -19.49 -3.08 6.52
CA GLY A 40 -18.94 -1.79 6.10
C GLY A 40 -17.55 -1.51 6.67
N PHE A 41 -17.26 -2.00 7.88
CA PHE A 41 -15.93 -1.91 8.48
C PHE A 41 -14.89 -2.62 7.60
N PHE A 42 -15.13 -3.87 7.19
CA PHE A 42 -14.19 -4.58 6.33
C PHE A 42 -14.05 -3.91 4.95
N VAL A 43 -15.17 -3.55 4.32
CA VAL A 43 -15.20 -3.01 2.95
C VAL A 43 -14.39 -1.71 2.85
N VAL A 44 -14.58 -0.77 3.78
CA VAL A 44 -13.84 0.51 3.76
C VAL A 44 -12.34 0.27 3.89
N HIS A 45 -11.90 -0.60 4.80
CA HIS A 45 -10.48 -0.89 4.98
C HIS A 45 -9.86 -1.67 3.82
N ALA A 46 -10.62 -2.55 3.17
CA ALA A 46 -10.18 -3.22 1.95
C ALA A 46 -9.97 -2.21 0.81
N LEU A 47 -10.92 -1.28 0.61
CA LEU A 47 -10.79 -0.22 -0.39
C LEU A 47 -9.62 0.73 -0.09
N LEU A 48 -9.45 1.14 1.17
CA LEU A 48 -8.31 1.94 1.61
C LEU A 48 -6.99 1.22 1.33
N THR A 49 -6.90 -0.07 1.68
CA THR A 49 -5.71 -0.90 1.40
C THR A 49 -5.41 -0.96 -0.10
N ALA A 50 -6.42 -1.21 -0.94
CA ALA A 50 -6.25 -1.28 -2.38
C ALA A 50 -5.77 0.05 -2.98
N ALA A 51 -6.38 1.18 -2.58
CA ALA A 51 -5.96 2.51 -3.02
C ALA A 51 -4.53 2.83 -2.58
N SER A 52 -4.17 2.51 -1.33
CA SER A 52 -2.83 2.75 -0.82
C SER A 52 -1.77 1.89 -1.50
N LEU A 53 -2.07 0.62 -1.82
CA LEU A 53 -1.17 -0.24 -2.60
C LEU A 53 -0.99 0.26 -4.03
N LEU A 54 -2.07 0.75 -4.66
CA LEU A 54 -2.01 1.37 -5.98
C LEU A 54 -1.08 2.59 -5.96
N PHE A 55 -1.30 3.53 -5.04
CA PHE A 55 -0.45 4.72 -4.93
C PHE A 55 0.99 4.39 -4.55
N GLY A 56 1.21 3.47 -3.60
CA GLY A 56 2.55 2.99 -3.24
C GLY A 56 3.29 2.38 -4.42
N THR A 57 2.58 1.61 -5.26
CA THR A 57 3.13 1.03 -6.50
C THR A 57 3.49 2.10 -7.51
N MET A 58 2.59 3.07 -7.76
CA MET A 58 2.85 4.19 -8.68
C MET A 58 4.08 4.99 -8.23
N ILE A 59 4.18 5.32 -6.94
CA ILE A 59 5.32 6.03 -6.35
C ILE A 59 6.61 5.23 -6.53
N GLY A 60 6.60 3.92 -6.22
CA GLY A 60 7.75 3.05 -6.41
C GLY A 60 8.21 2.97 -7.86
N VAL A 61 7.26 2.88 -8.81
CA VAL A 61 7.56 2.88 -10.26
C VAL A 61 8.16 4.22 -10.71
N ILE A 62 7.65 5.35 -10.21
CA ILE A 62 8.23 6.68 -10.49
C ILE A 62 9.67 6.74 -9.96
N GLY A 63 9.90 6.29 -8.73
CA GLY A 63 11.23 6.20 -8.12
C GLY A 63 12.18 5.36 -8.97
N TRP A 64 11.76 4.16 -9.36
CA TRP A 64 12.55 3.24 -10.18
C TRP A 64 12.90 3.83 -11.55
N ARG A 65 11.93 4.46 -12.22
CA ARG A 65 12.15 5.11 -13.51
C ARG A 65 13.12 6.28 -13.40
N ALA A 66 13.04 7.08 -12.34
CA ALA A 66 13.95 8.19 -12.10
C ALA A 66 15.37 7.71 -11.78
N TRP A 67 15.51 6.63 -11.00
CA TRP A 67 16.81 6.05 -10.68
C TRP A 67 17.53 5.50 -11.91
N ARG A 68 16.82 4.86 -12.85
CA ARG A 68 17.41 4.35 -14.10
C ARG A 68 17.82 5.44 -15.09
N ARG A 69 17.31 6.67 -14.96
CA ARG A 69 17.54 7.78 -15.91
C ARG A 69 18.64 8.75 -15.49
N GLY A 70 19.19 8.63 -14.28
CA GLY A 70 20.23 9.52 -13.73
C GLY A 70 21.39 8.76 -13.12
#